data_AF-A0A8J2Z3C8-F1
#
_entry.id   AF-A0A8J2Z3C8-F1
#
_cell.length_a   1.000
_cell.length_b   1.000
_cell.length_c   1.000
_cell.angle_alpha   90.00
_cell.angle_beta   90.00
_cell.angle_gamma   90.00
#
_symmetry.space_group_name_H-M   'P 1'
#
loop_
_entity.id
_entity.type
_entity.pdbx_description
1 polymer ?
#
loop_
_entity_poly.entity_id
_entity_poly.type
_entity_poly.pdbx_seq_one_letter_code
_entity_poly.pdbx_strand_id
1 'polypeptide(L)'
;MEALEQLNDFLKEDCTYRSSILNLNASENHMSLSAKKILTSTAYDCYDFPPCAGEIFGAWHFSEACHHAKLSAFIADQTQYFLGTRRVDFRPRGGQAAEISILLGLANSGDHVFYVSEHCGGHFGLNYIASKCGISMHDIVFDQHTHLIDIERTLTMMSNVWQASSNKLMLVNQSFIVQSQPWEKIVSAFKAQYPNMVISCDISHLLGLIIGQQLANPLRYGVDIIHGSTHKTFPGPQKAIIAFHCDFNHDDEAKIRHSISPGLQSNSGTAEMMALAYVFCEMRVHAIAYAKSVCEHAQIMAKHLINERINVCGCQFNYTQTHQLWLPMTSEGDAWNVFARLHQAGIRVLPAWLPFENSWGIRLGTNALTRRGLIAEDFLTTAHWIAEVINAKTNIKGLRTKVSALATKYPLTQLKYTL
;
A
#
# COMPACT_ATOMS: atom_id res chain seq x y z
N MET A 1 -22.79 -15.80 -28.92
CA MET A 1 -23.89 -15.56 -27.97
C MET A 1 -23.67 -16.38 -26.69
N GLU A 2 -23.55 -17.70 -26.77
CA GLU A 2 -23.27 -18.58 -25.61
C GLU A 2 -22.05 -18.16 -24.76
N ALA A 3 -20.90 -17.87 -25.38
CA ALA A 3 -19.72 -17.40 -24.65
C ALA A 3 -19.92 -16.06 -23.90
N LEU A 4 -20.80 -15.19 -24.42
CA LEU A 4 -21.14 -13.92 -23.77
C LEU A 4 -22.07 -14.15 -22.56
N GLU A 5 -23.02 -15.08 -22.69
CA GLU A 5 -23.89 -15.48 -21.57
C GLU A 5 -23.07 -16.08 -20.44
N GLN A 6 -22.15 -17.00 -20.75
CA GLN A 6 -21.24 -17.58 -19.76
C GLN A 6 -20.38 -16.52 -19.07
N LEU A 7 -19.85 -15.54 -19.81
CA LEU A 7 -19.10 -14.43 -19.22
C LEU A 7 -19.97 -13.58 -18.29
N ASN A 8 -21.22 -13.30 -18.67
CA ASN A 8 -22.16 -12.54 -17.84
C ASN A 8 -22.50 -13.27 -16.54
N ASP A 9 -22.63 -14.60 -16.58
CA ASP A 9 -22.85 -15.42 -15.39
C ASP A 9 -21.65 -15.35 -14.44
N PHE A 10 -20.41 -15.48 -14.96
CA PHE A 10 -19.20 -15.32 -14.14
C PHE A 10 -19.10 -13.94 -13.50
N LEU A 11 -19.43 -12.88 -14.25
CA LEU A 11 -19.45 -11.51 -13.71
C LEU A 11 -20.49 -11.34 -12.61
N LYS A 12 -21.68 -11.91 -12.78
CA LYS A 12 -22.75 -11.86 -11.79
C LYS A 12 -22.39 -12.64 -10.52
N GLU A 13 -21.76 -13.80 -10.67
CA GLU A 13 -21.26 -14.61 -9.56
C GLU A 13 -20.19 -13.85 -8.75
N ASP A 14 -19.19 -13.26 -9.41
CA ASP A 14 -18.14 -12.47 -8.72
C ASP A 14 -18.73 -11.24 -8.02
N CYS A 15 -19.65 -10.51 -8.68
CA CYS A 15 -20.35 -9.38 -8.06
C CYS A 15 -21.16 -9.78 -6.83
N THR A 16 -21.87 -10.91 -6.91
CA THR A 16 -22.66 -11.46 -5.80
C THR A 16 -21.76 -11.90 -4.65
N TYR A 17 -20.66 -12.59 -4.95
CA TYR A 17 -19.67 -12.99 -3.97
C TYR A 17 -19.09 -11.76 -3.24
N ARG A 18 -18.56 -10.77 -3.97
CA ARG A 18 -17.96 -9.56 -3.37
C ARG A 18 -18.94 -8.76 -2.52
N SER A 19 -20.20 -8.70 -2.95
CA SER A 19 -21.24 -7.97 -2.21
C SER A 19 -21.72 -8.71 -0.96
N SER A 20 -21.49 -10.01 -0.86
CA SER A 20 -21.97 -10.86 0.26
C SER A 20 -20.88 -11.27 1.25
N ILE A 21 -19.66 -10.74 1.14
CA ILE A 21 -18.54 -11.05 2.03
C ILE A 21 -18.12 -9.85 2.88
N LEU A 22 -17.39 -10.12 3.96
CA LEU A 22 -16.62 -9.12 4.69
C LEU A 22 -15.16 -9.20 4.26
N ASN A 23 -14.67 -8.15 3.61
CA ASN A 23 -13.30 -8.10 3.11
C ASN A 23 -12.34 -7.48 4.12
N LEU A 24 -11.53 -8.32 4.76
CA LEU A 24 -10.46 -7.94 5.68
C LEU A 24 -9.07 -8.16 5.07
N ASN A 25 -8.93 -8.25 3.75
CA ASN A 25 -7.60 -8.22 3.14
C ASN A 25 -7.00 -6.80 3.26
N ALA A 26 -5.88 -6.68 3.98
CA ALA A 26 -5.19 -5.41 4.25
C ALA A 26 -4.69 -4.65 3.01
N SER A 27 -4.64 -5.30 1.84
CA SER A 27 -4.23 -4.68 0.58
C SER A 27 -5.40 -4.27 -0.32
N GLU A 28 -6.64 -4.57 0.07
CA GLU A 28 -7.83 -4.31 -0.76
C GLU A 28 -8.63 -3.13 -0.20
N ASN A 29 -9.31 -2.38 -1.07
CA ASN A 29 -10.22 -1.30 -0.69
C ASN A 29 -11.28 -1.07 -1.78
N HIS A 30 -12.20 -0.13 -1.52
CA HIS A 30 -13.28 0.21 -2.44
C HIS A 30 -13.17 1.65 -2.93
N MET A 31 -12.80 1.78 -4.21
CA MET A 31 -12.93 3.03 -4.95
C MET A 31 -14.41 3.38 -5.18
N SER A 32 -14.74 4.67 -5.09
CA SER A 32 -16.13 5.15 -5.23
C SER A 32 -16.70 4.88 -6.61
N LEU A 33 -18.04 4.79 -6.68
CA LEU A 33 -18.72 4.56 -7.95
C LEU A 33 -18.45 5.71 -8.93
N SER A 34 -18.42 6.96 -8.44
CA SER A 34 -18.10 8.14 -9.23
C SER A 34 -16.70 8.08 -9.82
N ALA A 35 -15.69 7.70 -9.02
CA ALA A 35 -14.33 7.49 -9.53
C ALA A 35 -14.24 6.31 -10.50
N LYS A 36 -14.97 5.21 -10.28
CA LYS A 36 -15.03 4.06 -11.21
C LYS A 36 -15.65 4.44 -12.55
N LYS A 37 -16.68 5.29 -12.59
CA LYS A 37 -17.31 5.76 -13.83
C LYS A 37 -16.34 6.54 -14.74
N ILE A 38 -15.32 7.20 -14.18
CA ILE A 38 -14.30 7.87 -14.98
C ILE A 38 -13.53 6.88 -15.85
N LEU A 39 -13.34 5.64 -15.37
CA LEU A 39 -12.66 4.58 -16.12
C LEU A 39 -13.45 4.10 -17.35
N THR A 40 -14.74 4.45 -17.46
CA THR A 40 -15.57 4.14 -18.64
C THR A 40 -15.64 5.31 -19.62
N SER A 41 -14.86 6.38 -19.41
CA SER A 41 -14.79 7.51 -20.32
C SER A 41 -13.84 7.25 -21.48
N THR A 42 -13.94 8.04 -22.54
CA THR A 42 -13.05 7.97 -23.72
C THR A 42 -11.57 8.16 -23.36
N ALA A 43 -11.25 8.77 -22.21
CA ALA A 43 -9.88 8.93 -21.73
C ALA A 43 -9.18 7.58 -21.43
N TYR A 44 -9.94 6.48 -21.27
CA TYR A 44 -9.38 5.14 -21.10
C TYR A 44 -8.80 4.60 -22.41
N ASP A 45 -9.38 4.99 -23.54
CA ASP A 45 -8.98 4.57 -24.88
C ASP A 45 -7.78 5.39 -25.41
N CYS A 46 -7.46 6.52 -24.76
CA CYS A 46 -6.44 7.45 -25.19
C CYS A 46 -5.03 7.04 -24.77
N TYR A 47 -4.07 7.30 -25.66
CA TYR A 47 -2.65 7.16 -25.38
C TYR A 47 -2.07 8.50 -24.97
N ASP A 48 -1.36 8.56 -23.85
CA ASP A 48 -0.71 9.79 -23.39
C ASP A 48 0.72 9.55 -22.89
N PHE A 49 1.64 10.29 -23.48
CA PHE A 49 3.07 10.25 -23.27
C PHE A 49 3.56 11.65 -22.87
N PRO A 50 3.34 12.08 -21.63
CA PRO A 50 3.81 13.39 -21.21
C PRO A 50 5.35 13.41 -21.31
N PRO A 51 5.93 14.43 -21.97
CA PRO A 51 7.37 14.52 -22.09
C PRO A 51 8.01 14.57 -20.71
N CYS A 52 8.89 13.61 -20.42
CA CYS A 52 9.82 13.73 -19.31
C CYS A 52 10.75 14.91 -19.58
N ALA A 53 10.90 15.80 -18.59
CA ALA A 53 11.94 16.83 -18.56
C ALA A 53 12.04 17.75 -19.81
N GLY A 54 10.98 17.84 -20.63
CA GLY A 54 10.97 18.65 -21.86
C GLY A 54 11.68 18.03 -23.07
N GLU A 55 12.04 16.73 -23.06
CA GLU A 55 12.97 16.16 -24.04
C GLU A 55 12.35 15.29 -25.15
N ILE A 56 11.03 15.04 -25.16
CA ILE A 56 10.42 14.28 -26.26
C ILE A 56 10.05 15.22 -27.40
N PHE A 57 11.08 15.62 -28.15
CA PHE A 57 10.94 16.14 -29.51
C PHE A 57 10.99 14.96 -30.50
N GLY A 58 10.02 14.87 -31.42
CA GLY A 58 10.01 13.87 -32.49
C GLY A 58 8.71 13.06 -32.59
N ALA A 59 8.77 11.93 -33.29
CA ALA A 59 7.62 11.14 -33.79
C ALA A 59 6.67 10.55 -32.73
N TRP A 60 6.95 10.74 -31.43
CA TRP A 60 6.16 10.24 -30.30
C TRP A 60 5.62 11.36 -29.40
N HIS A 61 5.54 12.59 -29.92
CA HIS A 61 4.93 13.73 -29.24
C HIS A 61 3.40 13.72 -29.41
N PHE A 62 2.65 13.49 -28.34
CA PHE A 62 1.18 13.52 -28.35
C PHE A 62 0.67 14.93 -27.99
N SER A 63 -0.08 15.54 -28.91
CA SER A 63 -0.49 16.96 -28.89
C SER A 63 -1.60 17.31 -27.88
N GLU A 64 -2.11 16.34 -27.11
CA GLU A 64 -3.12 16.56 -26.05
C GLU A 64 -2.54 17.05 -24.71
N ALA A 65 -1.27 17.45 -24.71
CA ALA A 65 -0.49 17.87 -23.53
C ALA A 65 -1.18 18.92 -22.63
N CYS A 66 -2.10 19.75 -23.15
CA CYS A 66 -2.73 20.81 -22.36
C CYS A 66 -3.71 20.29 -21.28
N HIS A 67 -4.44 19.19 -21.53
CA HIS A 67 -5.35 18.60 -20.54
C HIS A 67 -4.57 17.79 -19.50
N HIS A 68 -3.56 17.03 -19.96
CA HIS A 68 -2.68 16.28 -19.08
C HIS A 68 -1.87 17.20 -18.16
N ALA A 69 -1.33 18.32 -18.65
CA ALA A 69 -0.62 19.29 -17.83
C ALA A 69 -1.52 19.90 -16.74
N LYS A 70 -2.78 20.22 -17.08
CA LYS A 70 -3.77 20.69 -16.09
C LYS A 70 -4.08 19.62 -15.04
N LEU A 71 -4.28 18.37 -15.45
CA LEU A 71 -4.52 17.25 -14.55
C LEU A 71 -3.30 16.99 -13.64
N SER A 72 -2.09 17.05 -14.21
CA SER A 72 -0.83 16.88 -13.51
C SER A 72 -0.63 17.96 -12.45
N ALA A 73 -0.86 19.23 -12.82
CA ALA A 73 -0.81 20.36 -11.90
C ALA A 73 -1.86 20.22 -10.79
N PHE A 74 -3.08 19.80 -11.14
CA PHE A 74 -4.14 19.55 -10.17
C PHE A 74 -3.71 18.49 -9.15
N ILE A 75 -3.19 17.34 -9.60
CA ILE A 75 -2.70 16.27 -8.71
C ILE A 75 -1.52 16.77 -7.86
N ALA A 76 -0.57 17.51 -8.44
CA ALA A 76 0.54 18.09 -7.71
C ALA A 76 0.08 19.06 -6.60
N ASP A 77 -1.00 19.81 -6.82
CA ASP A 77 -1.59 20.67 -5.80
C ASP A 77 -2.29 19.86 -4.69
N GLN A 78 -2.84 18.69 -5.02
CA GLN A 78 -3.33 17.74 -4.01
C GLN A 78 -2.18 17.17 -3.18
N THR A 79 -1.08 16.74 -3.81
CA THR A 79 0.08 16.23 -3.08
C THR A 79 0.78 17.30 -2.27
N GLN A 80 0.79 18.56 -2.72
CA GLN A 80 1.30 19.67 -1.90
C GLN A 80 0.49 19.81 -0.62
N TYR A 81 -0.84 19.74 -0.72
CA TYR A 81 -1.70 19.85 0.45
C TYR A 81 -1.52 18.68 1.42
N PHE A 82 -1.50 17.44 0.92
CA PHE A 82 -1.45 16.26 1.78
C PHE A 82 -0.05 15.87 2.24
N LEU A 83 0.94 16.01 1.37
CA LEU A 83 2.30 15.50 1.53
C LEU A 83 3.36 16.61 1.60
N GLY A 84 2.97 17.87 1.45
CA GLY A 84 3.89 19.02 1.56
C GLY A 84 4.80 19.25 0.36
N THR A 85 4.59 18.55 -0.76
CA THR A 85 5.41 18.68 -1.97
C THR A 85 4.59 18.64 -3.27
N ARG A 86 4.95 19.51 -4.22
CA ARG A 86 4.47 19.48 -5.62
C ARG A 86 5.34 18.58 -6.51
N ARG A 87 6.52 18.16 -6.03
CA ARG A 87 7.44 17.30 -6.76
C ARG A 87 6.91 15.87 -6.69
N VAL A 88 6.04 15.50 -7.64
CA VAL A 88 5.41 14.18 -7.70
C VAL A 88 5.36 13.62 -9.12
N ASP A 89 5.48 12.31 -9.25
CA ASP A 89 5.12 11.55 -10.43
C ASP A 89 3.99 10.57 -10.11
N PHE A 90 2.91 10.58 -10.89
CA PHE A 90 1.70 9.76 -10.71
C PHE A 90 1.51 8.78 -11.88
N ARG A 91 2.46 8.70 -12.81
CA ARG A 91 2.40 7.82 -13.98
C ARG A 91 2.55 6.34 -13.66
N PRO A 92 3.33 5.89 -12.64
CA PRO A 92 3.50 4.47 -12.34
C PRO A 92 2.18 3.69 -12.25
N ARG A 93 2.09 2.56 -12.95
CA ARG A 93 0.88 1.70 -12.95
C ARG A 93 0.70 0.84 -11.69
N GLY A 94 1.58 0.95 -10.70
CA GLY A 94 1.47 0.23 -9.44
C GLY A 94 2.68 0.47 -8.54
N GLY A 95 2.57 0.04 -7.27
CA GLY A 95 3.61 0.26 -6.26
C GLY A 95 4.95 -0.35 -6.67
N GLN A 96 4.94 -1.60 -7.15
CA GLN A 96 6.14 -2.27 -7.64
C GLN A 96 6.79 -1.54 -8.83
N ALA A 97 5.99 -1.01 -9.77
CA ALA A 97 6.52 -0.24 -10.90
C ALA A 97 7.20 1.06 -10.42
N ALA A 98 6.61 1.75 -9.43
CA ALA A 98 7.22 2.92 -8.81
C ALA A 98 8.54 2.57 -8.12
N GLU A 99 8.56 1.48 -7.35
CA GLU A 99 9.75 1.00 -6.64
C GLU A 99 10.89 0.61 -7.59
N ILE A 100 10.59 -0.14 -8.65
CA ILE A 100 11.56 -0.50 -9.70
C ILE A 100 12.10 0.76 -10.37
N SER A 101 11.26 1.76 -10.64
CA SER A 101 11.71 3.03 -11.25
C SER A 101 12.71 3.78 -10.37
N ILE A 102 12.52 3.73 -9.05
CA ILE A 102 13.47 4.32 -8.09
C ILE A 102 14.78 3.55 -8.11
N LEU A 103 14.72 2.22 -8.05
CA LEU A 103 15.92 1.37 -8.11
C LEU A 103 16.72 1.62 -9.40
N LEU A 104 16.07 1.54 -10.56
CA LEU A 104 16.74 1.69 -11.86
C LEU A 104 17.14 3.13 -12.18
N GLY A 105 16.47 4.12 -11.59
CA GLY A 105 16.85 5.53 -11.73
C GLY A 105 18.08 5.92 -10.91
N LEU A 106 18.33 5.24 -9.79
CA LEU A 106 19.35 5.63 -8.81
C LEU A 106 20.53 4.66 -8.68
N ALA A 107 20.31 3.37 -8.88
CA ALA A 107 21.34 2.35 -8.71
C ALA A 107 21.95 1.94 -10.06
N ASN A 108 23.25 1.69 -10.06
CA ASN A 108 24.02 1.19 -11.18
C ASN A 108 24.43 -0.27 -10.96
N SER A 109 24.84 -0.94 -12.03
CA SER A 109 25.50 -2.25 -11.91
C SER A 109 26.72 -2.16 -10.98
N GLY A 110 26.82 -3.07 -10.02
CA GLY A 110 27.83 -3.08 -8.96
C GLY A 110 27.44 -2.32 -7.68
N ASP A 111 26.35 -1.55 -7.66
CA ASP A 111 25.87 -0.91 -6.43
C ASP A 111 25.27 -1.93 -5.46
N HIS A 112 25.37 -1.61 -4.16
CA HIS A 112 24.75 -2.36 -3.08
C HIS A 112 23.60 -1.53 -2.51
N VAL A 113 22.38 -2.06 -2.56
CA VAL A 113 21.16 -1.39 -2.12
C VAL A 113 20.64 -2.09 -0.87
N PHE A 114 20.32 -1.32 0.17
CA PHE A 114 19.68 -1.87 1.36
C PHE A 114 18.16 -1.76 1.22
N TYR A 115 17.43 -2.82 1.55
CA TYR A 115 15.97 -2.84 1.42
C TYR A 115 15.30 -3.68 2.52
N VAL A 116 13.98 -3.54 2.67
CA VAL A 116 13.19 -4.48 3.47
C VAL A 116 12.83 -5.68 2.61
N SER A 117 13.34 -6.83 3.00
CA SER A 117 13.06 -8.10 2.36
C SER A 117 11.77 -8.75 2.81
N GLU A 118 11.31 -9.75 2.06
CA GLU A 118 10.08 -10.51 2.33
C GLU A 118 10.04 -11.10 3.74
N HIS A 119 11.17 -11.65 4.20
CA HIS A 119 11.33 -12.22 5.54
C HIS A 119 11.17 -11.19 6.65
N CYS A 120 11.43 -9.91 6.37
CA CYS A 120 11.19 -8.79 7.27
C CYS A 120 9.89 -8.04 6.96
N GLY A 121 9.01 -8.62 6.12
CA GLY A 121 7.72 -8.03 5.78
C GLY A 121 7.72 -7.06 4.60
N GLY A 122 8.77 -7.05 3.79
CA GLY A 122 8.88 -6.30 2.54
C GLY A 122 8.21 -6.99 1.34
N HIS A 123 8.39 -6.43 0.14
CA HIS A 123 7.81 -6.95 -1.09
C HIS A 123 8.85 -7.74 -1.92
N PHE A 124 8.46 -8.88 -2.49
CA PHE A 124 9.34 -9.79 -3.24
C PHE A 124 9.88 -9.24 -4.57
N GLY A 125 9.26 -8.15 -5.03
CA GLY A 125 9.29 -7.73 -6.42
C GLY A 125 10.60 -7.21 -6.97
N LEU A 126 11.58 -6.87 -6.12
CA LEU A 126 12.81 -6.20 -6.54
C LEU A 126 13.97 -7.14 -6.86
N ASN A 127 14.10 -8.26 -6.14
CA ASN A 127 15.30 -9.11 -6.21
C ASN A 127 15.59 -9.63 -7.62
N TYR A 128 14.53 -10.02 -8.35
CA TYR A 128 14.68 -10.51 -9.73
C TYR A 128 15.31 -9.46 -10.64
N ILE A 129 14.77 -8.23 -10.65
CA ILE A 129 15.25 -7.15 -11.53
C ILE A 129 16.63 -6.67 -11.07
N ALA A 130 16.85 -6.49 -9.77
CA ALA A 130 18.14 -6.09 -9.23
C ALA A 130 19.26 -7.03 -9.70
N SER A 131 19.03 -8.35 -9.61
CA SER A 131 20.01 -9.35 -10.06
C SER A 131 20.32 -9.26 -11.55
N LYS A 132 19.32 -8.99 -12.40
CA LYS A 132 19.50 -8.80 -13.85
C LYS A 132 20.28 -7.54 -14.19
N CYS A 133 20.19 -6.52 -13.34
CA CYS A 133 20.91 -5.25 -13.48
C CYS A 133 22.29 -5.26 -12.82
N GLY A 134 22.72 -6.38 -12.20
CA GLY A 134 23.99 -6.46 -11.48
C GLY A 134 24.00 -5.67 -10.16
N ILE A 135 22.83 -5.41 -9.58
CA ILE A 135 22.67 -4.69 -8.30
C ILE A 135 22.56 -5.72 -7.17
N SER A 136 23.35 -5.53 -6.11
CA SER A 136 23.33 -6.39 -4.93
C SER A 136 22.34 -5.87 -3.90
N MET A 137 21.34 -6.66 -3.52
CA MET A 137 20.33 -6.30 -2.52
C MET A 137 20.73 -6.86 -1.14
N HIS A 138 20.65 -6.03 -0.10
CA HIS A 138 21.01 -6.36 1.29
C HIS A 138 19.86 -6.01 2.24
N ASP A 139 19.63 -6.86 3.24
CA ASP A 139 18.51 -6.63 4.16
C ASP A 139 18.81 -5.49 5.14
N ILE A 140 17.83 -4.62 5.33
CA ILE A 140 17.75 -3.76 6.51
C ILE A 140 17.45 -4.64 7.73
N VAL A 141 18.18 -4.42 8.82
CA VAL A 141 18.02 -5.21 10.04
C VAL A 141 16.90 -4.63 10.88
N PHE A 142 16.10 -5.52 11.47
CA PHE A 142 15.02 -5.18 12.38
C PHE A 142 15.23 -5.80 13.75
N ASP A 143 14.85 -5.06 14.78
CA ASP A 143 14.66 -5.61 16.11
C ASP A 143 13.34 -6.41 16.12
N GLN A 144 13.44 -7.71 16.42
CA GLN A 144 12.30 -8.64 16.36
C GLN A 144 11.26 -8.37 17.45
N HIS A 145 11.62 -7.70 18.55
CA HIS A 145 10.69 -7.40 19.62
C HIS A 145 9.97 -6.08 19.38
N THR A 146 10.65 -5.05 18.91
CA THR A 146 10.07 -3.73 18.68
C THR A 146 9.52 -3.56 17.27
N HIS A 147 9.90 -4.41 16.31
CA HIS A 147 9.55 -4.32 14.87
C HIS A 147 10.06 -3.04 14.19
N LEU A 148 11.01 -2.36 14.83
CA LEU A 148 11.64 -1.16 14.31
C LEU A 148 12.97 -1.51 13.65
N ILE A 149 13.41 -0.67 12.72
CA ILE A 149 14.74 -0.79 12.12
C ILE A 149 15.79 -0.73 13.23
N ASP A 150 16.66 -1.74 13.28
CA ASP A 150 17.85 -1.74 14.10
C ASP A 150 18.93 -0.93 13.38
N ILE A 151 19.00 0.35 13.74
CA ILE A 151 19.86 1.34 13.10
C ILE A 151 21.33 0.94 13.23
N GLU A 152 21.78 0.53 14.42
CA GLU A 152 23.19 0.23 14.68
C GLU A 152 23.66 -1.00 13.90
N ARG A 153 22.88 -2.09 13.92
CA ARG A 153 23.22 -3.30 13.16
C ARG A 153 23.17 -3.06 11.66
N THR A 154 22.20 -2.29 11.18
CA THR A 154 22.11 -1.94 9.76
C THR A 154 23.32 -1.11 9.32
N LEU A 155 23.71 -0.08 10.09
CA LEU A 155 24.91 0.73 9.82
C LEU A 155 26.19 -0.12 9.81
N THR A 156 26.32 -1.07 10.74
CA THR A 156 27.46 -2.00 10.80
C THR A 156 27.54 -2.89 9.55
N MET A 157 26.39 -3.36 9.05
CA MET A 157 26.36 -4.11 7.78
C MET A 157 26.74 -3.22 6.59
N MET A 158 26.18 -2.00 6.54
CA MET A 158 26.48 -1.01 5.51
C MET A 158 27.97 -0.69 5.41
N SER A 159 28.67 -0.50 6.54
CA SER A 159 30.11 -0.19 6.52
C SER A 159 30.97 -1.27 5.88
N ASN A 160 30.52 -2.53 5.90
CA ASN A 160 31.25 -3.66 5.32
C ASN A 160 31.07 -3.79 3.80
N VAL A 161 29.94 -3.31 3.26
CA VAL A 161 29.56 -3.55 1.85
C VAL A 161 29.62 -2.29 1.00
N TRP A 162 29.43 -1.10 1.58
CA TRP A 162 29.29 0.13 0.81
C TRP A 162 30.60 0.76 0.36
N GLN A 163 31.77 0.27 0.75
CA GLN A 163 33.02 0.81 0.22
C GLN A 163 33.11 0.70 -1.32
N ALA A 164 32.45 -0.30 -1.91
CA ALA A 164 32.46 -0.54 -3.35
C ALA A 164 31.31 0.13 -4.13
N SER A 165 30.30 0.71 -3.46
CA SER A 165 29.11 1.25 -4.16
C SER A 165 29.29 2.71 -4.57
N SER A 166 28.90 3.03 -5.80
CA SER A 166 28.87 4.40 -6.31
C SER A 166 27.73 5.21 -5.68
N ASN A 167 26.55 4.59 -5.54
CA ASN A 167 25.39 5.22 -4.90
C ASN A 167 25.05 4.54 -3.56
N LYS A 168 24.50 5.32 -2.63
CA LYS A 168 24.01 4.83 -1.33
C LYS A 168 22.49 4.93 -1.33
N LEU A 169 21.81 3.80 -1.49
CA LEU A 169 20.36 3.73 -1.58
C LEU A 169 19.80 2.79 -0.52
N MET A 170 18.83 3.30 0.23
CA MET A 170 18.04 2.54 1.20
C MET A 170 16.55 2.60 0.83
N LEU A 171 15.94 1.43 0.63
CA LEU A 171 14.53 1.26 0.26
C LEU A 171 13.76 0.67 1.45
N VAL A 172 13.05 1.50 2.20
CA VAL A 172 12.19 1.06 3.32
C VAL A 172 10.81 0.69 2.78
N ASN A 173 10.70 -0.49 2.17
CA ASN A 173 9.56 -0.96 1.39
C ASN A 173 8.67 -1.97 2.14
N GLN A 174 8.21 -1.60 3.34
CA GLN A 174 7.43 -2.50 4.19
C GLN A 174 5.99 -2.71 3.66
N SER A 175 5.57 -3.97 3.55
CA SER A 175 4.16 -4.35 3.30
C SER A 175 3.44 -4.79 4.57
N PHE A 176 4.17 -5.40 5.50
CA PHE A 176 3.69 -5.80 6.81
C PHE A 176 4.07 -4.70 7.81
N ILE A 177 3.08 -3.86 8.15
CA ILE A 177 3.29 -2.71 9.04
C ILE A 177 2.16 -2.64 10.08
N VAL A 178 2.49 -2.84 11.34
CA VAL A 178 1.60 -2.62 12.50
C VAL A 178 1.95 -1.37 13.29
N GLN A 179 3.09 -0.73 13.03
CA GLN A 179 3.46 0.55 13.67
C GLN A 179 4.33 1.42 12.75
N SER A 180 4.43 2.72 13.05
CA SER A 180 5.30 3.63 12.30
C SER A 180 6.76 3.46 12.68
N GLN A 181 7.66 3.60 11.69
CA GLN A 181 9.09 3.71 11.95
C GLN A 181 9.45 5.08 12.58
N PRO A 182 10.49 5.17 13.41
CA PRO A 182 10.96 6.42 14.01
C PRO A 182 11.82 7.22 13.01
N TRP A 183 11.17 7.82 12.01
CA TRP A 183 11.84 8.44 10.85
C TRP A 183 12.89 9.48 11.21
N GLU A 184 12.65 10.34 12.20
CA GLU A 184 13.63 11.32 12.66
C GLU A 184 14.96 10.67 13.08
N LYS A 185 14.89 9.57 13.85
CA LYS A 185 16.07 8.83 14.30
C LYS A 185 16.76 8.14 13.15
N ILE A 186 15.99 7.49 12.26
CA ILE A 186 16.49 6.81 11.06
C ILE A 186 17.24 7.81 10.19
N VAL A 187 16.58 8.87 9.74
CA VAL A 187 17.17 9.85 8.83
C VAL A 187 18.42 10.47 9.46
N SER A 188 18.34 10.92 10.71
CA SER A 188 19.47 11.53 11.41
C SER A 188 20.68 10.59 11.49
N ALA A 189 20.49 9.34 11.89
CA ALA A 189 21.60 8.40 12.08
C ALA A 189 22.24 7.99 10.75
N PHE A 190 21.43 7.62 9.75
CA PHE A 190 21.99 7.15 8.48
C PHE A 190 22.61 8.29 7.66
N LYS A 191 22.00 9.48 7.61
CA LYS A 191 22.59 10.62 6.89
C LYS A 191 23.81 11.20 7.61
N ALA A 192 23.94 11.05 8.92
CA ALA A 192 25.17 11.40 9.64
C ALA A 192 26.37 10.55 9.19
N GLN A 193 26.15 9.25 8.95
CA GLN A 193 27.20 8.34 8.48
C GLN A 193 27.40 8.41 6.95
N TYR A 194 26.34 8.63 6.19
CA TYR A 194 26.33 8.66 4.74
C TYR A 194 25.54 9.87 4.22
N PRO A 195 26.16 11.07 4.13
CA PRO A 195 25.45 12.30 3.77
C PRO A 195 24.74 12.27 2.41
N ASN A 196 25.31 11.53 1.45
CA ASN A 196 24.75 11.40 0.09
C ASN A 196 23.76 10.24 -0.05
N MET A 197 23.36 9.59 1.05
CA MET A 197 22.42 8.49 0.99
C MET A 197 21.00 8.97 0.70
N VAL A 198 20.38 8.29 -0.27
CA VAL A 198 18.97 8.44 -0.60
C VAL A 198 18.16 7.40 0.16
N ILE A 199 17.16 7.87 0.91
CA ILE A 199 16.18 7.04 1.60
C ILE A 199 14.85 7.15 0.88
N SER A 200 14.34 6.01 0.40
CA SER A 200 12.99 5.88 -0.13
C SER A 200 12.11 5.09 0.83
N CYS A 201 10.86 5.53 1.04
CA CYS A 201 9.87 4.82 1.85
C CYS A 201 8.65 4.43 1.01
N ASP A 202 8.27 3.16 1.03
CA ASP A 202 6.97 2.71 0.49
C ASP A 202 5.86 2.98 1.50
N ILE A 203 4.97 3.89 1.16
CA ILE A 203 3.78 4.25 1.92
C ILE A 203 2.50 3.62 1.34
N SER A 204 2.57 2.61 0.48
CA SER A 204 1.38 1.96 -0.13
C SER A 204 0.32 1.60 0.91
N HIS A 205 0.75 0.96 2.02
CA HIS A 205 -0.15 0.59 3.12
C HIS A 205 -0.47 1.77 4.06
N LEU A 206 0.26 2.88 3.99
CA LEU A 206 0.16 4.00 4.93
C LEU A 206 -0.43 5.28 4.33
N LEU A 207 -0.53 5.39 3.00
CA LEU A 207 -0.86 6.63 2.30
C LEU A 207 -2.18 7.22 2.81
N GLY A 208 -3.24 6.41 2.92
CA GLY A 208 -4.52 6.86 3.46
C GLY A 208 -4.44 7.35 4.92
N LEU A 209 -3.58 6.72 5.72
CA LEU A 209 -3.38 7.07 7.13
C LEU A 209 -2.52 8.33 7.31
N ILE A 210 -1.53 8.52 6.44
CA ILE A 210 -0.67 9.71 6.41
C ILE A 210 -1.48 10.94 5.99
N ILE A 211 -2.23 10.87 4.88
CA ILE A 211 -3.04 12.00 4.44
C ILE A 211 -4.19 12.33 5.41
N GLY A 212 -4.66 11.32 6.14
CA GLY A 212 -5.64 11.45 7.22
C GLY A 212 -5.03 11.79 8.58
N GLN A 213 -3.73 12.10 8.63
CA GLN A 213 -3.01 12.60 9.80
C GLN A 213 -3.01 11.64 11.02
N GLN A 214 -3.22 10.34 10.79
CA GLN A 214 -3.04 9.33 11.83
C GLN A 214 -1.58 8.91 11.99
N LEU A 215 -0.80 9.01 10.90
CA LEU A 215 0.63 8.75 10.89
C LEU A 215 1.37 9.97 10.32
N ALA A 216 2.58 10.20 10.81
CA ALA A 216 3.39 11.31 10.33
C ALA A 216 3.94 11.03 8.93
N ASN A 217 4.00 12.07 8.10
CA ASN A 217 4.57 11.99 6.76
C ASN A 217 6.11 11.86 6.82
N PRO A 218 6.73 10.78 6.30
CA PRO A 218 8.19 10.57 6.35
C PRO A 218 8.99 11.72 5.73
N LEU A 219 8.46 12.41 4.72
CA LEU A 219 9.13 13.57 4.11
C LEU A 219 9.43 14.67 5.14
N ARG A 220 8.58 14.85 6.16
CA ARG A 220 8.80 15.87 7.21
C ARG A 220 10.03 15.61 8.07
N TYR A 221 10.54 14.38 8.06
CA TYR A 221 11.73 13.98 8.82
C TYR A 221 12.98 13.88 7.94
N GLY A 222 12.91 14.28 6.67
CA GLY A 222 14.05 14.25 5.75
C GLY A 222 14.24 12.93 5.02
N VAL A 223 13.21 12.07 4.94
CA VAL A 223 13.18 11.00 3.94
C VAL A 223 13.12 11.64 2.56
N ASP A 224 13.98 11.20 1.64
CA ASP A 224 14.17 11.83 0.34
C ASP A 224 13.01 11.56 -0.62
N ILE A 225 12.49 10.33 -0.59
CA ILE A 225 11.45 9.86 -1.50
C ILE A 225 10.38 9.10 -0.71
N ILE A 226 9.12 9.42 -0.95
CA ILE A 226 8.01 8.53 -0.60
C ILE A 226 7.36 8.03 -1.88
N HIS A 227 7.02 6.77 -1.94
CA HIS A 227 6.27 6.20 -3.06
C HIS A 227 5.22 5.26 -2.54
N GLY A 228 4.23 4.90 -3.36
CA GLY A 228 3.29 3.88 -2.94
C GLY A 228 2.05 3.81 -3.80
N SER A 229 1.38 2.66 -3.70
CA SER A 229 0.16 2.39 -4.44
C SER A 229 -1.02 3.19 -3.92
N THR A 230 -1.92 3.56 -4.84
CA THR A 230 -3.07 4.41 -4.57
C THR A 230 -4.37 3.62 -4.40
N HIS A 231 -4.33 2.36 -3.95
CA HIS A 231 -5.53 1.50 -3.89
C HIS A 231 -5.65 0.66 -2.60
N LYS A 232 -4.74 0.83 -1.64
CA LYS A 232 -4.77 0.14 -0.34
C LYS A 232 -5.49 1.01 0.70
N THR A 233 -4.80 1.60 1.67
CA THR A 233 -5.46 2.54 2.60
C THR A 233 -5.93 3.80 1.91
N PHE A 234 -5.25 4.28 0.88
CA PHE A 234 -5.83 5.27 -0.04
C PHE A 234 -6.82 4.55 -1.00
N PRO A 235 -8.12 4.90 -1.01
CA PRO A 235 -9.16 4.15 -1.72
C PRO A 235 -9.27 4.52 -3.21
N GLY A 236 -8.14 4.68 -3.89
CA GLY A 236 -8.07 5.15 -5.27
C GLY A 236 -7.91 4.04 -6.32
N PRO A 237 -7.55 4.41 -7.56
CA PRO A 237 -7.35 3.46 -8.65
C PRO A 237 -6.05 2.66 -8.47
N GLN A 238 -5.90 1.58 -9.24
CA GLN A 238 -4.67 0.80 -9.29
C GLN A 238 -3.55 1.56 -10.03
N LYS A 239 -2.93 2.51 -9.33
CA LYS A 239 -1.74 3.26 -9.72
C LYS A 239 -0.78 3.37 -8.53
N ALA A 240 0.30 4.12 -8.70
CA ALA A 240 1.15 4.60 -7.63
C ALA A 240 1.59 6.04 -7.85
N ILE A 241 2.11 6.64 -6.77
CA ILE A 241 2.79 7.94 -6.79
C ILE A 241 4.23 7.77 -6.35
N ILE A 242 5.09 8.68 -6.80
CA ILE A 242 6.45 8.92 -6.27
C ILE A 242 6.53 10.41 -5.97
N ALA A 243 6.65 10.78 -4.71
CA ALA A 243 6.80 12.16 -4.27
C ALA A 243 8.18 12.37 -3.65
N PHE A 244 8.78 13.51 -3.98
CA PHE A 244 10.15 13.85 -3.62
C PHE A 244 10.15 14.94 -2.55
N HIS A 245 11.09 14.85 -1.62
CA HIS A 245 11.40 15.95 -0.69
C HIS A 245 11.70 17.23 -1.47
N CYS A 246 11.38 18.40 -0.91
CA CYS A 246 11.56 19.68 -1.60
C CYS A 246 13.00 19.92 -2.03
N ASP A 247 13.95 19.44 -1.24
CA ASP A 247 15.41 19.59 -1.46
C ASP A 247 16.05 18.40 -2.16
N PHE A 248 15.26 17.45 -2.67
CA PHE A 248 15.80 16.28 -3.37
C PHE A 248 16.55 16.69 -4.64
N ASN A 249 17.60 15.96 -5.00
CA ASN A 249 18.43 16.29 -6.16
C ASN A 249 17.60 16.23 -7.47
N HIS A 250 17.71 17.27 -8.31
CA HIS A 250 16.93 17.39 -9.54
C HIS A 250 17.36 16.39 -10.63
N ASP A 251 18.64 16.07 -10.73
CA ASP A 251 19.15 15.11 -11.71
C ASP A 251 18.69 13.69 -11.35
N ASP A 252 18.72 13.35 -10.07
CA ASP A 252 18.22 12.06 -9.58
C ASP A 252 16.70 11.94 -9.72
N GLU A 253 15.94 13.01 -9.47
CA GLU A 253 14.51 13.05 -9.82
C GLU A 253 14.29 12.82 -11.31
N ALA A 254 15.07 13.47 -12.18
CA ALA A 254 14.96 13.30 -13.63
C ALA A 254 15.25 11.86 -14.06
N LYS A 255 16.29 11.21 -13.51
CA LYS A 255 16.60 9.79 -13.78
C LYS A 255 15.46 8.87 -13.37
N ILE A 256 14.86 9.07 -12.20
CA ILE A 256 13.71 8.27 -11.74
C ILE A 256 12.52 8.48 -12.67
N ARG A 257 12.20 9.72 -13.02
CA ARG A 257 11.09 10.03 -13.94
C ARG A 257 11.32 9.42 -15.32
N HIS A 258 12.55 9.43 -15.81
CA HIS A 258 12.95 8.80 -17.07
C HIS A 258 12.82 7.28 -16.99
N SER A 259 13.19 6.67 -15.86
CA SER A 259 13.02 5.23 -15.62
C SER A 259 11.55 4.81 -15.66
N ILE A 260 10.63 5.62 -15.15
CA ILE A 260 9.19 5.39 -15.32
C ILE A 260 8.84 5.43 -16.80
N SER A 261 9.10 6.56 -17.45
CA SER A 261 8.77 6.78 -18.85
C SER A 261 9.82 7.71 -19.47
N PRO A 262 10.47 7.32 -20.59
CA PRO A 262 10.13 6.20 -21.46
C PRO A 262 10.61 4.81 -21.02
N GLY A 263 11.29 4.66 -19.86
CA GLY A 263 11.96 3.41 -19.48
C GLY A 263 11.03 2.19 -19.34
N LEU A 264 10.16 2.17 -18.34
CA LEU A 264 9.33 1.00 -18.00
C LEU A 264 7.93 1.03 -18.61
N GLN A 265 7.40 2.22 -18.90
CA GLN A 265 6.06 2.38 -19.43
C GLN A 265 5.95 3.51 -20.46
N SER A 266 5.08 3.26 -21.44
CA SER A 266 4.82 4.15 -22.54
C SER A 266 3.48 4.88 -22.46
N ASN A 267 2.52 4.44 -21.65
CA ASN A 267 1.25 5.14 -21.44
C ASN A 267 1.03 5.45 -19.96
N SER A 268 0.70 6.70 -19.66
CA SER A 268 0.44 7.21 -18.30
C SER A 268 -0.89 6.75 -17.71
N GLY A 269 -1.88 6.36 -18.54
CA GLY A 269 -3.21 5.94 -18.08
C GLY A 269 -4.04 7.13 -17.59
N THR A 270 -4.50 7.94 -18.54
CA THR A 270 -5.16 9.22 -18.27
C THR A 270 -6.47 9.06 -17.50
N ALA A 271 -7.30 8.07 -17.84
CA ALA A 271 -8.54 7.80 -17.09
C ALA A 271 -8.25 7.42 -15.63
N GLU A 272 -7.23 6.60 -15.39
CA GLU A 272 -6.82 6.23 -14.03
C GLU A 272 -6.26 7.43 -13.26
N MET A 273 -5.53 8.34 -13.92
CA MET A 273 -5.10 9.59 -13.29
C MET A 273 -6.26 10.53 -12.97
N MET A 274 -7.27 10.62 -13.85
CA MET A 274 -8.49 11.38 -13.56
C MET A 274 -9.27 10.77 -12.39
N ALA A 275 -9.35 9.44 -12.32
CA ALA A 275 -9.94 8.75 -11.16
C ALA A 275 -9.13 9.01 -9.88
N LEU A 276 -7.80 9.06 -9.96
CA LEU A 276 -6.94 9.43 -8.83
C LEU A 276 -7.20 10.87 -8.36
N ALA A 277 -7.28 11.82 -9.30
CA ALA A 277 -7.60 13.22 -9.01
C ALA A 277 -8.97 13.35 -8.33
N TYR A 278 -9.98 12.60 -8.80
CA TYR A 278 -11.30 12.57 -8.18
C TYR A 278 -11.23 12.05 -6.74
N VAL A 279 -10.50 10.96 -6.49
CA VAL A 279 -10.37 10.40 -5.13
C VAL A 279 -9.60 11.34 -4.21
N PHE A 280 -8.64 12.12 -4.71
CA PHE A 280 -8.05 13.21 -3.92
C PHE A 280 -9.09 14.25 -3.49
N CYS A 281 -10.06 14.60 -4.34
CA CYS A 281 -11.17 15.48 -3.95
C CYS A 281 -12.01 14.89 -2.82
N GLU A 282 -12.31 13.58 -2.87
CA GLU A 282 -13.00 12.92 -1.76
C GLU A 282 -12.18 12.99 -0.47
N MET A 283 -10.88 12.74 -0.58
CA MET A 283 -9.97 12.75 0.56
C MET A 283 -9.74 14.16 1.12
N ARG A 284 -9.92 15.23 0.34
CA ARG A 284 -9.90 16.61 0.86
C ARG A 284 -10.96 16.82 1.92
N VAL A 285 -12.12 16.20 1.75
CA VAL A 285 -13.25 16.31 2.67
C VAL A 285 -13.15 15.27 3.79
N HIS A 286 -12.71 14.05 3.47
CA HIS A 286 -12.93 12.91 4.36
C HIS A 286 -11.68 12.24 4.92
N ALA A 287 -10.46 12.56 4.47
CA ALA A 287 -9.25 11.80 4.84
C ALA A 287 -9.07 11.64 6.37
N ILE A 288 -9.25 12.73 7.13
CA ILE A 288 -9.06 12.73 8.59
C ILE A 288 -10.07 11.79 9.26
N ALA A 289 -11.36 11.94 8.95
CA ALA A 289 -12.41 11.12 9.54
C ALA A 289 -12.29 9.64 9.12
N TYR A 290 -11.97 9.39 7.85
CA TYR A 290 -11.78 8.05 7.31
C TYR A 290 -10.60 7.33 7.99
N ALA A 291 -9.41 7.94 7.98
CA ALA A 291 -8.22 7.33 8.55
C ALA A 291 -8.37 7.08 10.06
N LYS A 292 -8.96 8.04 10.79
CA LYS A 292 -9.29 7.87 12.22
C LYS A 292 -10.14 6.60 12.43
N SER A 293 -11.24 6.44 11.70
CA SER A 293 -12.08 5.24 11.81
C SER A 293 -11.32 3.96 11.46
N VAL A 294 -10.45 3.98 10.44
CA VAL A 294 -9.67 2.80 10.04
C VAL A 294 -8.78 2.32 11.20
N CYS A 295 -8.03 3.22 11.83
CA CYS A 295 -7.16 2.90 12.97
C CYS A 295 -7.98 2.51 14.22
N GLU A 296 -9.08 3.22 14.51
CA GLU A 296 -9.95 2.90 15.65
C GLU A 296 -10.59 1.51 15.51
N HIS A 297 -11.08 1.16 14.32
CA HIS A 297 -11.63 -0.17 14.06
C HIS A 297 -10.57 -1.27 14.22
N ALA A 298 -9.33 -1.03 13.79
CA ALA A 298 -8.24 -1.99 13.98
C ALA A 298 -7.94 -2.19 15.47
N GLN A 299 -7.87 -1.10 16.25
CA GLN A 299 -7.69 -1.13 17.70
C GLN A 299 -8.82 -1.85 18.43
N ILE A 300 -10.07 -1.60 18.05
CA ILE A 300 -11.26 -2.24 18.64
C ILE A 300 -11.24 -3.75 18.37
N MET A 301 -10.96 -4.15 17.13
CA MET A 301 -10.82 -5.56 16.77
C MET A 301 -9.70 -6.25 17.55
N ALA A 302 -8.51 -5.64 17.65
CA ALA A 302 -7.40 -6.18 18.45
C ALA A 302 -7.86 -6.49 19.88
N LYS A 303 -8.38 -5.48 20.58
CA LYS A 303 -8.84 -5.58 21.98
C LYS A 303 -9.88 -6.68 22.15
N HIS A 304 -10.83 -6.79 21.22
CA HIS A 304 -11.86 -7.81 21.30
C HIS A 304 -11.30 -9.22 21.07
N LEU A 305 -10.43 -9.42 20.08
CA LEU A 305 -9.79 -10.72 19.82
C LEU A 305 -8.97 -11.20 21.02
N ILE A 306 -8.28 -10.30 21.71
CA ILE A 306 -7.53 -10.63 22.93
C ILE A 306 -8.47 -11.07 24.06
N ASN A 307 -9.59 -10.39 24.25
CA ASN A 307 -10.61 -10.78 25.23
C ASN A 307 -11.19 -12.18 24.92
N GLU A 308 -11.27 -12.53 23.63
CA GLU A 308 -11.64 -13.86 23.14
C GLU A 308 -10.48 -14.89 23.18
N ARG A 309 -9.36 -14.52 23.82
CA ARG A 309 -8.13 -15.33 23.98
C ARG A 309 -7.46 -15.71 22.65
N ILE A 310 -7.64 -14.90 21.62
CA ILE A 310 -6.88 -15.02 20.36
C ILE A 310 -5.59 -14.21 20.50
N ASN A 311 -4.47 -14.81 20.09
CA ASN A 311 -3.20 -14.10 20.09
C ASN A 311 -3.20 -13.01 19.01
N VAL A 312 -2.78 -11.80 19.38
CA VAL A 312 -2.63 -10.65 18.48
C VAL A 312 -1.23 -10.10 18.68
N CYS A 313 -0.50 -9.99 17.56
CA CYS A 313 0.84 -9.42 17.52
C CYS A 313 0.89 -8.00 18.11
N GLY A 314 2.03 -7.63 18.72
CA GLY A 314 2.37 -6.24 19.02
C GLY A 314 1.94 -5.71 20.39
N CYS A 315 1.73 -6.56 21.39
CA CYS A 315 1.32 -6.14 22.74
C CYS A 315 2.21 -5.05 23.35
N GLN A 316 3.51 -5.09 23.08
CA GLN A 316 4.55 -4.16 23.51
C GLN A 316 4.38 -2.73 22.98
N PHE A 317 3.61 -2.53 21.91
CA PHE A 317 3.28 -1.22 21.34
C PHE A 317 1.77 -1.03 21.14
N ASN A 318 0.96 -1.68 21.97
CA ASN A 318 -0.51 -1.61 21.93
C ASN A 318 -1.12 -2.12 20.59
N TYR A 319 -0.61 -3.26 20.12
CA TYR A 319 -1.07 -4.10 19.01
C TYR A 319 -0.92 -3.51 17.60
N THR A 320 -1.56 -2.38 17.32
CA THR A 320 -1.46 -1.76 15.98
C THR A 320 -1.71 -0.25 15.99
N GLN A 321 -0.86 0.51 15.34
CA GLN A 321 -1.08 1.93 15.04
C GLN A 321 -1.62 2.14 13.62
N THR A 322 -1.74 1.06 12.84
CA THR A 322 -2.12 1.11 11.43
C THR A 322 -3.50 0.50 11.21
N HIS A 323 -3.82 0.16 9.96
CA HIS A 323 -5.03 -0.56 9.61
C HIS A 323 -4.90 -2.09 9.74
N GLN A 324 -3.70 -2.60 10.03
CA GLN A 324 -3.40 -4.04 9.99
C GLN A 324 -3.51 -4.69 11.37
N LEU A 325 -3.88 -5.98 11.39
CA LEU A 325 -3.79 -6.86 12.55
C LEU A 325 -3.19 -8.19 12.13
N TRP A 326 -2.31 -8.75 12.95
CA TRP A 326 -1.67 -10.03 12.69
C TRP A 326 -2.01 -11.01 13.80
N LEU A 327 -2.52 -12.18 13.39
CA LEU A 327 -2.94 -13.25 14.29
C LEU A 327 -2.03 -14.46 14.06
N PRO A 328 -0.98 -14.65 14.87
CA PRO A 328 -0.13 -15.83 14.81
C PRO A 328 -0.92 -17.11 15.01
N MET A 329 -0.65 -18.13 14.19
CA MET A 329 -1.27 -19.44 14.25
C MET A 329 -0.24 -20.50 14.66
N THR A 330 -0.71 -21.68 15.04
CA THR A 330 0.16 -22.73 15.60
C THR A 330 1.10 -23.35 14.57
N SER A 331 0.71 -23.33 13.30
CA SER A 331 1.47 -23.85 12.16
C SER A 331 0.97 -23.25 10.85
N GLU A 332 1.72 -23.48 9.77
CA GLU A 332 1.28 -23.14 8.41
C GLU A 332 -0.06 -23.82 8.05
N GLY A 333 -0.17 -25.12 8.33
CA GLY A 333 -1.39 -25.88 8.04
C GLY A 333 -2.62 -25.36 8.81
N ASP A 334 -2.42 -24.92 10.04
CA ASP A 334 -3.45 -24.28 10.86
C ASP A 334 -3.89 -22.93 10.25
N ALA A 335 -2.93 -22.08 9.84
CA ALA A 335 -3.24 -20.82 9.15
C ALA A 335 -4.06 -21.03 7.87
N TRP A 336 -3.69 -22.00 7.03
CA TRP A 336 -4.45 -22.33 5.82
C TRP A 336 -5.84 -22.90 6.12
N ASN A 337 -5.98 -23.73 7.16
CA ASN A 337 -7.27 -24.26 7.59
C ASN A 337 -8.20 -23.14 8.09
N VAL A 338 -7.70 -22.26 8.96
CA VAL A 338 -8.43 -21.08 9.44
C VAL A 338 -8.83 -20.17 8.28
N PHE A 339 -7.93 -19.89 7.34
CA PHE A 339 -8.23 -19.15 6.12
C PHE A 339 -9.38 -19.78 5.34
N ALA A 340 -9.33 -21.09 5.07
CA ALA A 340 -10.37 -21.78 4.31
C ALA A 340 -11.73 -21.69 5.00
N ARG A 341 -11.78 -21.85 6.33
CA ARG A 341 -13.01 -21.78 7.12
C ARG A 341 -13.57 -20.36 7.19
N LEU A 342 -12.73 -19.35 7.37
CA LEU A 342 -13.14 -17.94 7.30
C LEU A 342 -13.68 -17.60 5.91
N HIS A 343 -13.01 -18.06 4.86
CA HIS A 343 -13.44 -17.85 3.48
C HIS A 343 -14.81 -18.49 3.20
N GLN A 344 -15.03 -19.73 3.66
CA GLN A 344 -16.33 -20.41 3.60
C GLN A 344 -17.42 -19.67 4.38
N ALA A 345 -17.07 -19.08 5.53
CA ALA A 345 -17.95 -18.21 6.30
C ALA A 345 -18.20 -16.85 5.62
N GLY A 346 -17.48 -16.51 4.55
CA GLY A 346 -17.58 -15.23 3.85
C GLY A 346 -16.75 -14.10 4.44
N ILE A 347 -15.73 -14.42 5.23
CA ILE A 347 -14.76 -13.46 5.75
C ILE A 347 -13.46 -13.66 4.97
N ARG A 348 -13.13 -12.69 4.12
CA ARG A 348 -11.93 -12.73 3.26
C ARG A 348 -10.74 -12.16 4.03
N VAL A 349 -9.71 -12.97 4.21
CA VAL A 349 -8.47 -12.64 4.92
C VAL A 349 -7.27 -13.14 4.09
N LEU A 350 -6.04 -12.87 4.55
CA LEU A 350 -4.83 -13.37 3.91
C LEU A 350 -4.02 -14.24 4.90
N PRO A 351 -3.81 -15.54 4.62
CA PRO A 351 -2.81 -16.33 5.34
C PRO A 351 -1.42 -15.87 4.88
N ALA A 352 -0.50 -15.68 5.81
CA ALA A 352 0.83 -15.18 5.50
C ALA A 352 1.85 -15.62 6.56
N TRP A 353 3.12 -15.67 6.17
CA TRP A 353 4.22 -15.58 7.13
C TRP A 353 4.16 -14.20 7.80
N LEU A 354 4.05 -14.19 9.13
CA LEU A 354 4.03 -12.97 9.93
C LEU A 354 5.48 -12.66 10.33
N PRO A 355 6.08 -11.59 9.80
CA PRO A 355 7.45 -11.24 10.17
C PRO A 355 7.50 -10.91 11.67
N PHE A 356 8.67 -11.09 12.27
CA PHE A 356 8.94 -10.87 13.70
C PHE A 356 8.31 -11.89 14.66
N GLU A 357 7.12 -12.41 14.33
CA GLU A 357 6.47 -13.52 15.04
C GLU A 357 7.07 -14.89 14.68
N ASN A 358 7.90 -14.95 13.63
CA ASN A 358 8.55 -16.15 13.10
C ASN A 358 7.57 -17.34 12.96
N SER A 359 6.35 -17.04 12.51
CA SER A 359 5.25 -18.00 12.40
C SER A 359 4.31 -17.63 11.26
N TRP A 360 3.58 -18.64 10.77
CA TRP A 360 2.45 -18.41 9.89
C TRP A 360 1.25 -17.89 10.70
N GLY A 361 0.43 -17.07 10.06
CA GLY A 361 -0.78 -16.57 10.68
C GLY A 361 -1.73 -15.92 9.69
N ILE A 362 -2.70 -15.17 10.22
CA ILE A 362 -3.68 -14.44 9.44
C ILE A 362 -3.39 -12.95 9.53
N ARG A 363 -3.22 -12.32 8.36
CA ARG A 363 -3.12 -10.87 8.23
C ARG A 363 -4.48 -10.28 7.85
N LEU A 364 -4.95 -9.34 8.67
CA LEU A 364 -6.20 -8.62 8.49
C LEU A 364 -5.94 -7.15 8.21
N GLY A 365 -6.90 -6.47 7.57
CA GLY A 365 -6.95 -5.02 7.53
C GLY A 365 -8.37 -4.45 7.50
N THR A 366 -8.56 -3.31 8.14
CA THR A 366 -9.89 -2.71 8.41
C THR A 366 -10.36 -1.69 7.37
N ASN A 367 -9.48 -1.31 6.44
CA ASN A 367 -9.69 -0.19 5.52
C ASN A 367 -10.86 -0.40 4.54
N ALA A 368 -11.04 -1.60 4.00
CA ALA A 368 -12.12 -1.90 3.05
C ALA A 368 -13.51 -1.87 3.71
N LEU A 369 -13.65 -2.52 4.88
CA LEU A 369 -14.91 -2.51 5.64
C LEU A 369 -15.26 -1.12 6.17
N THR A 370 -14.27 -0.36 6.62
CA THR A 370 -14.47 1.03 7.05
C THR A 370 -14.97 1.89 5.89
N ARG A 371 -14.37 1.73 4.70
CA ARG A 371 -14.78 2.41 3.47
C ARG A 371 -16.19 2.00 3.03
N ARG A 372 -16.55 0.73 3.23
CA ARG A 372 -17.88 0.18 2.98
C ARG A 372 -18.95 0.74 3.92
N GLY A 373 -18.56 1.29 5.08
CA GLY A 373 -19.45 1.98 6.01
C GLY A 373 -19.74 1.22 7.30
N LEU A 374 -19.07 0.09 7.55
CA LEU A 374 -19.19 -0.64 8.81
C LEU A 374 -18.74 0.24 9.98
N ILE A 375 -19.44 0.09 11.10
CA ILE A 375 -19.22 0.85 12.34
C ILE A 375 -18.54 -0.02 13.41
N ALA A 376 -18.16 0.58 14.53
CA ALA A 376 -17.44 -0.08 15.62
C ALA A 376 -18.12 -1.38 16.10
N GLU A 377 -19.45 -1.40 16.25
CA GLU A 377 -20.19 -2.60 16.67
C GLU A 377 -20.11 -3.74 15.64
N ASP A 378 -20.04 -3.42 14.34
CA ASP A 378 -19.90 -4.42 13.29
C ASP A 378 -18.49 -5.05 13.32
N PHE A 379 -17.46 -4.24 13.63
CA PHE A 379 -16.09 -4.71 13.80
C PHE A 379 -15.93 -5.60 15.03
N LEU A 380 -16.59 -5.28 16.15
CA LEU A 380 -16.69 -6.16 17.32
C LEU A 380 -17.35 -7.49 16.95
N THR A 381 -18.49 -7.42 16.27
CA THR A 381 -19.21 -8.61 15.80
C THR A 381 -18.35 -9.47 14.88
N THR A 382 -17.62 -8.86 13.96
CA THR A 382 -16.73 -9.55 13.02
C THR A 382 -15.54 -10.19 13.74
N ALA A 383 -14.96 -9.49 14.72
CA ALA A 383 -13.88 -10.03 15.56
C ALA A 383 -14.35 -11.26 16.36
N HIS A 384 -15.55 -11.21 16.93
CA HIS A 384 -16.17 -12.35 17.60
C HIS A 384 -16.31 -13.56 16.65
N TRP A 385 -16.82 -13.36 15.43
CA TRP A 385 -16.93 -14.43 14.44
C TRP A 385 -15.58 -15.02 14.04
N ILE A 386 -14.55 -14.18 13.90
CA ILE A 386 -13.19 -14.64 13.65
C ILE A 386 -12.72 -15.55 14.79
N ALA A 387 -12.93 -15.13 16.05
CA ALA A 387 -12.57 -15.93 17.21
C ALA A 387 -13.35 -17.25 17.29
N GLU A 388 -14.65 -17.26 16.96
CA GLU A 388 -15.45 -18.47 16.89
C GLU A 388 -14.93 -19.46 15.84
N VAL A 389 -14.49 -18.96 14.67
CA VAL A 389 -13.92 -19.79 13.60
C VAL A 389 -12.57 -20.36 14.02
N ILE A 390 -11.66 -19.53 14.55
CA ILE A 390 -10.34 -19.97 15.03
C ILE A 390 -10.50 -21.05 16.10
N ASN A 391 -11.35 -20.81 17.10
CA ASN A 391 -11.58 -21.75 18.20
C ASN A 391 -12.46 -22.96 17.83
N ALA A 392 -12.92 -23.04 16.57
CA ALA A 392 -13.82 -24.06 16.07
C ALA A 392 -15.13 -24.25 16.87
N LYS A 393 -15.72 -23.14 17.30
CA LYS A 393 -16.94 -23.11 18.14
C LYS A 393 -18.22 -22.78 17.36
N THR A 394 -18.18 -22.76 16.03
CA THR A 394 -19.31 -22.28 15.22
C THR A 394 -19.61 -23.14 14.00
N ASN A 395 -20.88 -23.11 13.59
CA ASN A 395 -21.35 -23.72 12.35
C ASN A 395 -21.08 -22.75 11.18
N ILE A 396 -20.18 -23.13 10.27
CA ILE A 396 -19.74 -22.28 9.16
C ILE A 396 -20.88 -21.89 8.21
N LYS A 397 -21.84 -22.80 7.95
CA LYS A 397 -23.00 -22.51 7.10
C LYS A 397 -23.92 -21.48 7.75
N GLY A 398 -24.17 -21.61 9.05
CA GLY A 398 -24.94 -20.63 9.81
C GLY A 398 -24.24 -19.26 9.87
N LEU A 399 -22.92 -19.26 10.06
CA LEU A 399 -22.12 -18.05 10.06
C LEU A 399 -22.12 -17.35 8.69
N ARG A 400 -22.02 -18.09 7.59
CA ARG A 400 -22.11 -17.55 6.22
C ARG A 400 -23.39 -16.73 6.00
N THR A 401 -24.52 -17.18 6.52
CA THR A 401 -25.79 -16.43 6.44
C THR A 401 -25.71 -15.12 7.22
N LYS A 402 -25.15 -15.14 8.44
CA LYS A 402 -24.99 -13.93 9.28
C LYS A 402 -24.04 -12.92 8.63
N VAL A 403 -22.91 -13.39 8.11
CA VAL A 403 -21.92 -12.58 7.39
C VAL A 403 -22.53 -11.93 6.15
N SER A 404 -23.27 -12.71 5.35
CA SER A 404 -23.97 -12.18 4.16
C SER A 404 -25.02 -11.13 4.52
N ALA A 405 -25.78 -11.34 5.59
CA ALA A 405 -26.76 -10.37 6.07
C ALA A 405 -26.10 -9.06 6.52
N LEU A 406 -24.99 -9.13 7.26
CA LEU A 406 -24.23 -7.94 7.66
C LEU A 406 -23.63 -7.23 6.45
N ALA A 407 -23.03 -7.96 5.51
CA ALA A 407 -22.49 -7.39 4.28
C ALA A 407 -23.58 -6.66 3.48
N THR A 408 -24.76 -7.26 3.34
CA THR A 408 -25.87 -6.71 2.53
C THR A 408 -26.46 -5.43 3.15
N LYS A 409 -26.38 -5.26 4.48
CA LYS A 409 -26.73 -4.00 5.17
C LYS A 409 -25.91 -2.80 4.66
N TYR A 410 -24.70 -3.05 4.17
CA TYR A 410 -23.77 -2.04 3.64
C TYR A 410 -23.46 -2.33 2.16
N PRO A 411 -24.31 -1.96 1.21
CA PRO A 411 -24.12 -2.30 -0.20
C PRO A 411 -22.89 -1.58 -0.80
N LEU A 412 -22.13 -2.26 -1.67
CA LEU A 412 -20.93 -1.67 -2.32
C LEU A 412 -21.25 -0.52 -3.30
N THR A 413 -22.53 -0.32 -3.62
CA THR A 413 -23.02 0.82 -4.40
C THR A 413 -23.11 2.11 -3.58
N GLN A 414 -23.11 2.01 -2.24
CA GLN A 414 -23.16 3.13 -1.31
C GLN A 414 -22.01 3.02 -0.32
N LEU A 415 -20.90 3.70 -0.64
CA LEU A 415 -19.71 3.73 0.21
C LEU A 415 -19.73 4.97 1.11
N LYS A 416 -19.02 4.88 2.24
CA LYS A 416 -18.78 6.03 3.13
C LYS A 416 -17.55 6.81 2.67
N TYR A 417 -17.47 8.09 3.05
CA TYR A 417 -16.32 8.96 2.78
C TYR A 417 -16.13 9.29 1.29
N THR A 418 -17.17 9.16 0.47
CA THR A 418 -17.20 9.53 -0.96
C THR A 418 -17.94 10.86 -1.14
N LEU A 419 -17.74 11.53 -2.27
CA LEU A 419 -18.51 12.72 -2.67
C LEU A 419 -19.87 12.35 -3.28
#